data_AF-Q2C712-F1
#
_entry.id   AF-Q2C712-F1
#
_cell.length_a   1.000
_cell.length_b   1.000
_cell.length_c   1.000
_cell.angle_alpha   90.00
_cell.angle_beta   90.00
_cell.angle_gamma   90.00
#
_symmetry.space_group_name_H-M   'P 1'
#
loop_
_entity.id
_entity.type
_entity.pdbx_description
1 polymer ?
#
loop_
_entity_poly.entity_id
_entity_poly.type
_entity_poly.pdbx_seq_one_letter_code
_entity_poly.pdbx_strand_id
1 'polypeptide(L)'
;MKNNLLALALSSVLTLTAAPYSFAANDATIQSSTDYSQLVTKRQVVDQLLNDAVTAFKSPARVSHAGFTAKMPSNMEIVTNRLLEAYQLEPYRTDLLISAANAQIYNKNADRAISLFQQALSVAPDDADLHAYLAIWQRFKGNQAESAKHMAILTKLNPGKATDIDRIFTTVDRIEATPLKEKAAKGKLDDKGAIITLGYALNPDGSMHPILVERLETTLAMAKANPDALIVLTGGVPMNHKTEGKLMADWLIEKGINKNRIIEENYATSTVDNALFSSYALARHHIKHATIISSASHVRRGQTLFEIASWQTGPQNITFDTVSYPDKPLKELTTPNDDELLGIYRDALRTYGMWSYRSYPLESR
;
A
#
# COMPACT_ATOMS: atom_id res chain seq x y z
N MET A 1 57.24 56.40 49.13
CA MET A 1 55.85 56.45 49.63
C MET A 1 54.91 56.74 48.47
N LYS A 2 54.22 55.71 47.98
CA LYS A 2 52.91 55.81 47.31
C LYS A 2 52.41 54.38 47.09
N ASN A 3 51.39 54.04 47.86
CA ASN A 3 50.66 52.78 47.80
C ASN A 3 49.94 52.67 46.45
N ASN A 4 49.90 51.49 45.87
CA ASN A 4 48.74 51.01 45.13
C ASN A 4 48.64 49.50 45.30
N LEU A 5 47.57 49.10 45.99
CA LEU A 5 47.09 47.73 46.08
C LEU A 5 46.62 47.28 44.70
N LEU A 6 47.06 46.10 44.26
CA LEU A 6 46.37 45.30 43.25
C LEU A 6 46.54 43.83 43.65
N ALA A 7 45.45 43.28 44.18
CA ALA A 7 45.32 41.87 44.52
C ALA A 7 45.16 41.05 43.23
N LEU A 8 45.78 39.87 43.24
CA LEU A 8 45.80 38.89 42.16
C LEU A 8 44.97 37.67 42.58
N ALA A 9 44.32 37.06 41.58
CA ALA A 9 43.64 35.76 41.54
C ALA A 9 42.22 35.71 42.17
N LEU A 10 41.23 34.95 41.68
CA LEU A 10 41.21 33.69 40.94
C LEU A 10 39.98 33.59 39.98
N SER A 11 40.24 33.04 38.80
CA SER A 11 39.44 32.06 38.03
C SER A 11 37.92 31.91 38.25
N SER A 12 37.15 32.08 37.16
CA SER A 12 36.21 31.07 36.64
C SER A 12 35.59 31.55 35.32
N VAL A 13 36.06 31.00 34.20
CA VAL A 13 35.36 31.10 32.91
C VAL A 13 34.33 29.99 32.90
N LEU A 14 33.06 30.33 33.11
CA LEU A 14 31.95 29.44 32.76
C LEU A 14 31.72 29.56 31.25
N THR A 15 32.34 28.68 30.47
CA THR A 15 31.90 28.43 29.10
C THR A 15 30.61 27.59 29.16
N LEU A 16 29.46 28.25 29.06
CA LEU A 16 28.22 27.56 28.67
C LEU A 16 28.38 27.10 27.22
N THR A 17 28.79 25.84 27.04
CA THR A 17 28.59 25.13 25.79
C THR A 17 27.10 24.81 25.69
N ALA A 18 26.35 25.67 25.01
CA ALA A 18 25.02 25.31 24.56
C ALA A 18 25.18 24.18 23.54
N ALA A 19 24.84 22.95 23.94
CA ALA A 19 24.65 21.86 22.98
C ALA A 19 23.61 22.32 21.94
N PRO A 20 23.85 22.13 20.63
CA PRO A 20 22.82 22.42 19.65
C PRO A 20 21.70 21.40 19.86
N TYR A 21 20.59 21.85 20.44
CA TYR A 21 19.31 21.19 20.30
C TYR A 21 19.03 21.09 18.80
N SER A 22 19.21 19.90 18.24
CA SER A 22 18.68 19.58 16.93
C SER A 22 17.16 19.60 17.07
N PHE A 23 16.52 20.64 16.55
CA PHE A 23 15.09 20.60 16.29
C PHE A 23 14.83 19.43 15.36
N ALA A 24 14.14 18.40 15.85
CA ALA A 24 13.50 17.42 15.00
C ALA A 24 12.65 18.21 14.00
N ALA A 25 12.88 17.98 12.71
CA ALA A 25 12.07 18.58 11.66
C ALA A 25 10.62 18.19 11.91
N ASN A 26 9.79 19.15 12.31
CA ASN A 26 8.35 18.98 12.32
C ASN A 26 7.94 18.79 10.86
N ASP A 27 7.46 17.59 10.51
CA ASP A 27 6.79 17.30 9.25
C ASP A 27 5.47 18.09 9.19
N ALA A 28 5.56 19.37 8.89
CA ALA A 28 4.41 20.22 8.65
C ALA A 28 3.74 19.80 7.32
N THR A 29 2.42 19.63 7.35
CA THR A 29 1.61 19.51 6.13
C THR A 29 1.85 20.73 5.25
N ILE A 30 2.39 20.53 4.04
CA ILE A 30 2.63 21.61 3.09
C ILE A 30 1.27 22.13 2.60
N GLN A 31 0.87 23.30 3.07
CA GLN A 31 -0.22 24.07 2.48
C GLN A 31 0.41 25.05 1.49
N SER A 32 0.20 24.83 0.19
CA SER A 32 0.66 25.81 -0.82
C SER A 32 -0.09 27.13 -0.59
N SER A 33 0.65 28.23 -0.48
CA SER A 33 0.10 29.59 -0.32
C SER A 33 -0.12 30.25 -1.68
N THR A 34 -0.61 29.50 -2.66
CA THR A 34 -0.75 29.99 -4.04
C THR A 34 -2.01 30.82 -4.18
N ASP A 35 -1.86 32.06 -4.65
CA ASP A 35 -2.97 32.96 -4.98
C ASP A 35 -3.49 32.67 -6.40
N TYR A 36 -4.59 31.93 -6.49
CA TYR A 36 -5.19 31.56 -7.78
C TYR A 36 -5.74 32.76 -8.57
N SER A 37 -5.90 33.94 -7.94
CA SER A 37 -6.41 35.14 -8.63
C SER A 37 -5.43 35.71 -9.67
N GLN A 38 -4.16 35.31 -9.61
CA GLN A 38 -3.12 35.74 -10.54
C GLN A 38 -3.07 34.90 -11.82
N LEU A 39 -3.86 33.83 -11.92
CA LEU A 39 -3.89 32.95 -13.09
C LEU A 39 -4.88 33.48 -14.14
N VAL A 40 -4.43 33.54 -15.40
CA VAL A 40 -5.14 34.23 -16.49
C VAL A 40 -6.31 33.41 -17.03
N THR A 41 -6.22 32.08 -16.98
CA THR A 41 -7.25 31.18 -17.50
C THR A 41 -7.72 30.18 -16.46
N LYS A 42 -9.00 29.80 -16.57
CA LYS A 42 -9.61 28.71 -15.82
C LYS A 42 -8.78 27.42 -15.88
N ARG A 43 -8.25 27.09 -17.06
CA ARG A 43 -7.40 25.90 -17.27
C ARG A 43 -6.12 25.95 -16.42
N GLN A 44 -5.46 27.10 -16.34
CA GLN A 44 -4.26 27.26 -15.52
C GLN A 44 -4.56 27.07 -14.02
N VAL A 45 -5.72 27.55 -13.55
CA VAL A 45 -6.16 27.31 -12.16
C VAL A 45 -6.32 25.81 -11.89
N VAL A 46 -7.00 25.10 -12.80
CA VAL A 46 -7.17 23.64 -12.71
C VAL A 46 -5.82 22.93 -12.69
N ASP A 47 -4.91 23.28 -13.61
CA ASP A 47 -3.59 22.64 -13.67
C ASP A 47 -2.78 22.89 -12.38
N GLN A 48 -2.87 24.09 -11.79
CA GLN A 48 -2.23 24.38 -10.52
C GLN A 48 -2.84 23.59 -9.36
N LEU A 49 -4.18 23.50 -9.27
CA LEU A 49 -4.86 22.69 -8.26
C LEU A 49 -4.44 21.21 -8.33
N LEU A 50 -4.29 20.68 -9.54
CA LEU A 50 -3.83 19.30 -9.75
C LEU A 50 -2.37 19.11 -9.35
N ASN A 51 -1.50 20.08 -9.61
CA ASN A 51 -0.11 20.05 -9.15
C ASN A 51 0.01 20.15 -7.61
N ASP A 52 -0.85 20.96 -6.98
CA ASP A 52 -0.95 21.04 -5.53
C ASP A 52 -1.43 19.70 -4.93
N ALA A 53 -2.40 19.05 -5.58
CA ALA A 53 -2.85 17.70 -5.22
C ALA A 53 -1.70 16.67 -5.33
N VAL A 54 -0.92 16.70 -6.42
CA VAL A 54 0.26 15.82 -6.57
C VAL A 54 1.30 16.07 -5.47
N THR A 55 1.53 17.33 -5.11
CA THR A 55 2.46 17.70 -4.03
C THR A 55 2.00 17.13 -2.69
N ALA A 56 0.71 17.29 -2.35
CA ALA A 56 0.12 16.71 -1.15
C ALA A 56 0.18 15.17 -1.17
N PHE A 57 -0.13 14.54 -2.31
CA PHE A 57 -0.10 13.09 -2.46
C PHE A 57 1.29 12.49 -2.24
N LYS A 58 2.34 13.15 -2.75
CA LYS A 58 3.73 12.70 -2.62
C LYS A 58 4.37 13.05 -1.27
N SER A 59 3.72 13.87 -0.45
CA SER A 59 4.27 14.29 0.84
C SER A 59 4.31 13.13 1.85
N PRO A 60 5.43 12.93 2.58
CA PRO A 60 5.59 11.82 3.53
C PRO A 60 4.66 11.90 4.75
N ALA A 61 4.15 13.09 5.09
CA ALA A 61 3.35 13.34 6.28
C ALA A 61 1.94 12.74 6.18
N ARG A 62 1.73 11.50 6.64
CA ARG A 62 0.41 10.84 6.48
C ARG A 62 -0.67 11.29 7.48
N VAL A 63 -0.31 11.90 8.61
CA VAL A 63 -1.24 12.51 9.59
C VAL A 63 -0.50 13.57 10.41
N SER A 64 -1.07 14.77 10.57
CA SER A 64 -0.57 15.76 11.55
C SER A 64 -0.93 15.32 12.97
N HIS A 65 0.07 15.10 13.82
CA HIS A 65 -0.08 14.83 15.27
C HIS A 65 0.14 16.10 16.11
N ALA A 66 -0.11 17.29 15.56
CA ALA A 66 0.01 18.51 16.35
C ALA A 66 -1.19 18.61 17.32
N GLY A 67 -0.92 18.44 18.62
CA GLY A 67 -1.84 18.79 19.70
C GLY A 67 -2.11 20.29 19.72
N PHE A 68 -3.00 20.76 18.85
CA PHE A 68 -3.64 22.07 18.89
C PHE A 68 -5.07 21.88 18.38
N THR A 69 -6.01 22.67 18.90
CA THR A 69 -7.46 22.51 18.83
C THR A 69 -8.11 22.67 17.43
N ALA A 70 -7.32 22.59 16.35
CA ALA A 70 -7.79 22.50 14.98
C ALA A 70 -7.13 21.28 14.29
N LYS A 71 -7.93 20.24 14.01
CA LYS A 71 -7.44 19.04 13.30
C LYS A 71 -6.99 19.45 11.90
N MET A 72 -5.67 19.48 11.68
CA MET A 72 -5.11 19.75 10.36
C MET A 72 -5.58 18.65 9.37
N PRO A 73 -5.94 19.00 8.13
CA PRO A 73 -6.38 18.02 7.15
C PRO A 73 -5.26 17.03 6.83
N SER A 74 -5.62 15.75 6.62
CA SER A 74 -4.66 14.76 6.12
C SER A 74 -4.23 15.10 4.69
N ASN A 75 -3.10 14.57 4.22
CA ASN A 75 -2.68 14.75 2.82
C ASN A 75 -3.77 14.29 1.84
N MET A 76 -4.50 13.21 2.15
CA MET A 76 -5.59 12.72 1.30
C MET A 76 -6.80 13.66 1.30
N GLU A 77 -7.04 14.36 2.40
CA GLU A 77 -8.08 15.39 2.48
C GLU A 77 -7.70 16.64 1.69
N ILE A 78 -6.43 17.05 1.72
CA ILE A 78 -5.92 18.11 0.83
C ILE A 78 -6.06 17.71 -0.64
N VAL A 79 -5.65 16.49 -1.00
CA VAL A 79 -5.82 15.94 -2.36
C VAL A 79 -7.30 15.98 -2.77
N THR A 80 -8.19 15.53 -1.91
CA THR A 80 -9.65 15.54 -2.16
C THR A 80 -10.14 16.96 -2.41
N ASN A 81 -9.80 17.92 -1.55
CA ASN A 81 -10.26 19.30 -1.66
C ASN A 81 -9.78 19.94 -2.97
N ARG A 82 -8.51 19.77 -3.33
CA ARG A 82 -7.96 20.30 -4.60
C ARG A 82 -8.64 19.69 -5.83
N LEU A 83 -8.92 18.40 -5.82
CA LEU A 83 -9.66 17.73 -6.89
C LEU A 83 -11.10 18.24 -7.01
N LEU A 84 -11.77 18.49 -5.88
CA LEU A 84 -13.13 19.03 -5.87
C LEU A 84 -13.19 20.50 -6.32
N GLU A 85 -12.23 21.33 -5.91
CA GLU A 85 -12.06 22.70 -6.40
C GLU A 85 -11.81 22.69 -7.93
N ALA A 86 -10.97 21.79 -8.43
CA ALA A 86 -10.74 21.62 -9.86
C ALA A 86 -12.01 21.16 -10.60
N TYR A 87 -12.81 20.28 -9.99
CA TYR A 87 -14.07 19.80 -10.56
C TYR A 87 -15.14 20.89 -10.61
N GLN A 88 -15.21 21.79 -9.61
CA GLN A 88 -16.11 22.95 -9.67
C GLN A 88 -15.82 23.84 -10.87
N LEU A 89 -14.54 23.96 -11.23
CA LEU A 89 -14.15 24.65 -12.45
C LEU A 89 -14.53 23.81 -13.67
N GLU A 90 -14.16 22.53 -13.75
CA GLU A 90 -14.45 21.67 -14.92
C GLU A 90 -15.42 20.50 -14.62
N PRO A 91 -16.75 20.74 -14.49
CA PRO A 91 -17.71 19.71 -14.07
C PRO A 91 -17.87 18.49 -14.99
N TYR A 92 -17.36 18.54 -16.22
CA TYR A 92 -17.37 17.39 -17.13
C TYR A 92 -16.24 16.38 -16.81
N ARG A 93 -15.27 16.75 -15.98
CA ARG A 93 -14.10 15.93 -15.61
C ARG A 93 -14.46 14.95 -14.49
N THR A 94 -15.27 13.94 -14.81
CA THR A 94 -15.69 12.89 -13.86
C THR A 94 -14.50 12.13 -13.25
N ASP A 95 -13.36 12.08 -13.94
CA ASP A 95 -12.11 11.52 -13.43
C ASP A 95 -11.62 12.21 -12.13
N LEU A 96 -11.92 13.50 -11.94
CA LEU A 96 -11.60 14.23 -10.71
C LEU A 96 -12.41 13.73 -9.52
N LEU A 97 -13.71 13.45 -9.71
CA LEU A 97 -14.56 12.88 -8.66
C LEU A 97 -14.14 11.45 -8.32
N ILE A 98 -13.76 10.64 -9.32
CA ILE A 98 -13.25 9.28 -9.10
C ILE A 98 -11.95 9.31 -8.29
N SER A 99 -10.99 10.15 -8.69
CA SER A 99 -9.74 10.36 -7.95
C SER A 99 -9.98 10.87 -6.52
N ALA A 100 -10.95 11.78 -6.33
CA ALA A 100 -11.30 12.31 -5.01
C ALA A 100 -11.95 11.23 -4.12
N ALA A 101 -12.82 10.40 -4.69
CA ALA A 101 -13.43 9.27 -4.00
C ALA A 101 -12.37 8.26 -3.54
N ASN A 102 -11.44 7.90 -4.41
CA ASN A 102 -10.34 7.00 -4.05
C ASN A 102 -9.38 7.62 -3.02
N ALA A 103 -9.13 8.94 -3.06
CA ALA A 103 -8.41 9.62 -1.99
C ALA A 103 -9.10 9.43 -0.63
N GLN A 104 -10.43 9.46 -0.59
CA GLN A 104 -11.19 9.21 0.63
C GLN A 104 -11.12 7.74 1.08
N ILE A 105 -10.98 6.78 0.17
CA ILE A 105 -10.64 5.39 0.52
C ILE A 105 -9.28 5.34 1.23
N TYR A 106 -8.24 6.00 0.71
CA TYR A 106 -6.95 6.10 1.41
C TYR A 106 -7.06 6.83 2.76
N ASN A 107 -8.02 7.77 2.88
CA ASN A 107 -8.34 8.46 4.13
C ASN A 107 -9.26 7.64 5.08
N LYS A 108 -9.54 6.38 4.74
CA LYS A 108 -10.45 5.47 5.50
C LYS A 108 -11.88 5.98 5.65
N ASN A 109 -12.32 6.84 4.73
CA ASN A 109 -13.67 7.41 4.73
C ASN A 109 -14.49 6.85 3.56
N ALA A 110 -14.92 5.59 3.71
CA ALA A 110 -15.69 4.89 2.68
C ALA A 110 -17.05 5.57 2.39
N ASP A 111 -17.71 6.13 3.41
CA ASP A 111 -19.01 6.82 3.23
C ASP A 111 -18.87 8.07 2.35
N ARG A 112 -17.81 8.86 2.56
CA ARG A 112 -17.51 10.00 1.69
C ARG A 112 -17.11 9.54 0.29
N ALA A 113 -16.33 8.47 0.16
CA ALA A 113 -15.97 7.91 -1.13
C ALA A 113 -17.19 7.46 -1.93
N ILE A 114 -18.12 6.72 -1.32
CA ILE A 114 -19.38 6.30 -1.94
C ILE A 114 -20.20 7.51 -2.41
N SER A 115 -20.30 8.55 -1.57
CA SER A 115 -21.01 9.79 -1.94
C SER A 115 -20.40 10.46 -3.19
N LEU A 116 -19.08 10.48 -3.29
CA LEU A 116 -18.36 11.04 -4.44
C LEU A 116 -18.49 10.17 -5.70
N PHE A 117 -18.48 8.84 -5.55
CA PHE A 117 -18.77 7.92 -6.66
C PHE A 117 -20.22 8.05 -7.15
N GLN A 118 -21.20 8.23 -6.26
CA GLN A 118 -22.59 8.51 -6.64
C GLN A 118 -22.72 9.85 -7.37
N GLN A 119 -22.01 10.88 -6.92
CA GLN A 119 -21.95 12.16 -7.61
C GLN A 119 -21.37 11.98 -9.02
N ALA A 120 -20.27 11.24 -9.16
CA ALA A 120 -19.67 10.92 -10.45
C ALA A 120 -20.66 10.17 -11.36
N LEU A 121 -21.40 9.21 -10.80
CA LEU A 121 -22.37 8.40 -11.54
C LEU A 121 -23.56 9.23 -12.03
N SER A 122 -23.96 10.27 -11.28
CA SER A 122 -25.01 11.20 -11.73
C SER A 122 -24.65 11.97 -13.00
N VAL A 123 -23.34 12.12 -13.29
CA VAL A 123 -22.82 12.76 -14.50
C VAL A 123 -22.57 11.75 -15.61
N ALA A 124 -22.10 10.55 -15.26
CA ALA A 124 -21.77 9.48 -16.19
C ALA A 124 -22.47 8.15 -15.80
N PRO A 125 -23.78 8.01 -16.06
CA PRO A 125 -24.58 6.88 -15.57
C PRO A 125 -24.22 5.53 -16.20
N ASP A 126 -23.61 5.52 -17.39
CA ASP A 126 -23.21 4.30 -18.09
C ASP A 126 -21.72 3.93 -17.88
N ASP A 127 -21.02 4.62 -16.96
CA ASP A 127 -19.62 4.29 -16.64
C ASP A 127 -19.56 2.99 -15.83
N ALA A 128 -19.08 1.93 -16.48
CA ALA A 128 -18.93 0.61 -15.89
C ALA A 128 -17.99 0.59 -14.68
N ASP A 129 -16.96 1.45 -14.62
CA ASP A 129 -16.03 1.47 -13.49
C ASP A 129 -16.67 2.11 -12.26
N LEU A 130 -17.53 3.12 -12.42
CA LEU A 130 -18.30 3.69 -11.31
C LEU A 130 -19.25 2.65 -10.70
N HIS A 131 -19.92 1.86 -11.54
CA HIS A 131 -20.72 0.72 -11.06
C HIS A 131 -19.87 -0.32 -10.32
N ALA A 132 -18.66 -0.64 -10.81
CA ALA A 132 -17.75 -1.56 -10.13
C ALA A 132 -17.27 -1.02 -8.76
N TYR A 133 -16.86 0.26 -8.68
CA TYR A 133 -16.49 0.89 -7.41
C TYR A 133 -17.66 0.88 -6.42
N LEU A 134 -18.86 1.29 -6.85
CA LEU A 134 -20.03 1.32 -5.97
C LEU A 134 -20.45 -0.08 -5.53
N ALA A 135 -20.37 -1.09 -6.40
CA ALA A 135 -20.63 -2.47 -6.01
C ALA A 135 -19.70 -2.92 -4.86
N ILE A 136 -18.40 -2.66 -4.98
CA ILE A 136 -17.41 -3.03 -3.96
C ILE A 136 -17.60 -2.25 -2.67
N TRP A 137 -17.69 -0.92 -2.75
CA TRP A 137 -17.73 -0.10 -1.53
C TRP A 137 -19.07 -0.21 -0.80
N GLN A 138 -20.19 -0.43 -1.51
CA GLN A 138 -21.46 -0.77 -0.87
C GLN A 138 -21.39 -2.13 -0.18
N ARG A 139 -20.78 -3.14 -0.81
CA ARG A 139 -20.57 -4.45 -0.18
C ARG A 139 -19.72 -4.33 1.07
N PHE A 140 -18.60 -3.60 1.00
CA PHE A 140 -17.73 -3.32 2.15
C PHE A 140 -18.50 -2.70 3.33
N LYS A 141 -19.45 -1.79 3.06
CA LYS A 141 -20.34 -1.19 4.07
C LYS A 141 -21.46 -2.11 4.56
N GLY A 142 -21.56 -3.34 4.05
CA GLY A 142 -22.65 -4.28 4.37
C GLY A 142 -23.95 -4.03 3.59
N ASN A 143 -23.97 -3.07 2.66
CA ASN A 143 -25.16 -2.72 1.86
C ASN A 143 -25.32 -3.65 0.66
N GLN A 144 -25.61 -4.93 0.93
CA GLN A 144 -25.69 -5.98 -0.10
C GLN A 144 -26.73 -5.68 -1.19
N ALA A 145 -27.86 -5.08 -0.82
CA ALA A 145 -28.91 -4.72 -1.78
C ALA A 145 -28.41 -3.66 -2.80
N GLU A 146 -27.69 -2.64 -2.34
CA GLU A 146 -27.12 -1.62 -3.22
C GLU A 146 -25.98 -2.18 -4.07
N SER A 147 -25.12 -3.02 -3.47
CA SER A 147 -24.07 -3.72 -4.22
C SER A 147 -24.65 -4.54 -5.38
N ALA A 148 -25.70 -5.32 -5.11
CA ALA A 148 -26.38 -6.14 -6.11
C ALA A 148 -27.03 -5.30 -7.23
N LYS A 149 -27.60 -4.13 -6.92
CA LYS A 149 -28.13 -3.20 -7.94
C LYS A 149 -27.02 -2.75 -8.89
N HIS A 150 -25.87 -2.32 -8.36
CA HIS A 150 -24.75 -1.90 -9.19
C HIS A 150 -24.17 -3.06 -10.01
N MET A 151 -24.08 -4.26 -9.44
CA MET A 151 -23.64 -5.46 -10.18
C MET A 151 -24.60 -5.84 -11.31
N ALA A 152 -25.92 -5.72 -11.11
CA ALA A 152 -26.90 -6.00 -12.15
C ALA A 152 -26.78 -5.03 -13.34
N ILE A 153 -26.47 -3.76 -13.07
CA ILE A 153 -26.21 -2.77 -14.12
C ILE A 153 -24.86 -3.04 -14.78
N LEU A 154 -23.81 -3.31 -14.00
CA LEU A 154 -22.49 -3.65 -14.50
C LEU A 154 -22.53 -4.88 -15.43
N THR A 155 -23.34 -5.88 -15.10
CA THR A 155 -23.53 -7.07 -15.94
C THR A 155 -24.10 -6.71 -17.31
N LYS A 156 -24.99 -5.71 -17.40
CA LYS A 156 -25.54 -5.24 -18.68
C LYS A 156 -24.52 -4.41 -19.47
N LEU A 157 -23.76 -3.55 -18.81
CA LEU A 157 -22.79 -2.65 -19.44
C LEU A 157 -21.50 -3.37 -19.85
N ASN A 158 -20.99 -4.25 -19.01
CA ASN A 158 -19.73 -4.98 -19.19
C ASN A 158 -19.75 -6.33 -18.43
N PRO A 159 -20.27 -7.41 -19.04
CA PRO A 159 -20.37 -8.74 -18.41
C PRO A 159 -19.03 -9.31 -17.95
N GLY A 160 -17.94 -9.04 -18.69
CA GLY A 160 -16.60 -9.50 -18.33
C GLY A 160 -16.12 -8.86 -17.03
N LYS A 161 -16.23 -7.54 -16.92
CA LYS A 161 -15.92 -6.81 -15.69
C LYS A 161 -16.81 -7.25 -14.53
N ALA A 162 -18.11 -7.46 -14.76
CA ALA A 162 -19.00 -7.99 -13.72
C ALA A 162 -18.51 -9.36 -13.19
N THR A 163 -18.10 -10.25 -14.09
CA THR A 163 -17.54 -11.56 -13.74
C THR A 163 -16.25 -11.41 -12.93
N ASP A 164 -15.37 -10.49 -13.30
CA ASP A 164 -14.14 -10.23 -12.56
C ASP A 164 -14.39 -9.65 -11.16
N ILE A 165 -15.35 -8.72 -11.01
CA ILE A 165 -15.72 -8.17 -9.70
C ILE A 165 -16.35 -9.24 -8.80
N ASP A 166 -17.22 -10.10 -9.35
CA ASP A 166 -17.76 -11.25 -8.62
C ASP A 166 -16.65 -12.22 -8.19
N ARG A 167 -15.66 -12.45 -9.07
CA ARG A 167 -14.46 -13.21 -8.73
C ARG A 167 -13.64 -12.56 -7.61
N ILE A 168 -13.55 -11.24 -7.56
CA ILE A 168 -12.92 -10.53 -6.42
C ILE A 168 -13.72 -10.76 -5.14
N PHE A 169 -15.04 -10.66 -5.16
CA PHE A 169 -15.89 -10.94 -3.99
C PHE A 169 -15.67 -12.34 -3.45
N THR A 170 -15.76 -13.34 -4.32
CA THR A 170 -15.59 -14.75 -3.92
C THR A 170 -14.17 -15.07 -3.45
N THR A 171 -13.13 -14.48 -4.06
CA THR A 171 -11.75 -14.61 -3.59
C THR A 171 -11.57 -13.99 -2.20
N VAL A 172 -12.08 -12.78 -1.96
CA VAL A 172 -11.99 -12.11 -0.66
C VAL A 172 -12.74 -12.91 0.41
N ASP A 173 -14.02 -13.25 0.18
CA ASP A 173 -14.83 -14.03 1.12
C ASP A 173 -14.13 -15.34 1.53
N ARG A 174 -13.55 -16.06 0.56
CA ARG A 174 -12.83 -17.32 0.81
C ARG A 174 -11.58 -17.10 1.65
N ILE A 175 -10.80 -16.06 1.37
CA ILE A 175 -9.56 -15.76 2.11
C ILE A 175 -9.87 -15.30 3.53
N GLU A 176 -10.92 -14.50 3.73
CA GLU A 176 -11.39 -14.12 5.05
C GLU A 176 -11.80 -15.32 5.90
N ALA A 177 -12.53 -16.26 5.29
CA ALA A 177 -12.98 -17.49 5.94
C ALA A 177 -11.84 -18.49 6.19
N THR A 178 -10.65 -18.31 5.58
CA THR A 178 -9.52 -19.22 5.74
C THR A 178 -8.73 -18.85 7.02
N PRO A 179 -8.60 -19.78 7.99
CA PRO A 179 -7.84 -19.50 9.21
C PRO A 179 -6.36 -19.23 8.94
N LEU A 180 -5.80 -18.24 9.63
CA LEU A 180 -4.36 -17.98 9.64
C LEU A 180 -3.61 -19.17 10.25
N LYS A 181 -2.42 -19.44 9.73
CA LYS A 181 -1.62 -20.61 10.13
C LYS A 181 -0.13 -20.32 10.09
N GLU A 182 0.58 -20.95 11.02
CA GLU A 182 2.05 -20.82 11.17
C GLU A 182 2.82 -21.88 10.36
N LYS A 183 2.11 -22.81 9.71
CA LYS A 183 2.69 -23.89 8.90
C LYS A 183 1.89 -24.06 7.62
N ALA A 184 2.59 -24.38 6.53
CA ALA A 184 1.93 -24.65 5.25
C ALA A 184 1.07 -25.93 5.35
N ALA A 185 -0.08 -25.90 4.69
CA ALA A 185 -0.91 -27.09 4.52
C ALA A 185 -0.26 -28.08 3.55
N LYS A 186 0.36 -27.57 2.47
CA LYS A 186 1.15 -28.40 1.57
C LYS A 186 2.58 -28.51 2.10
N GLY A 187 2.92 -29.66 2.67
CA GLY A 187 4.22 -29.87 3.31
C GLY A 187 5.40 -29.92 2.33
N LYS A 188 5.27 -30.71 1.25
CA LYS A 188 6.29 -30.81 0.20
C LYS A 188 5.85 -30.11 -1.09
N LEU A 189 6.71 -29.23 -1.55
CA LEU A 189 6.70 -28.57 -2.85
C LEU A 189 7.60 -29.38 -3.80
N ASP A 190 7.10 -29.65 -5.00
CA ASP A 190 7.87 -30.25 -6.09
C ASP A 190 8.69 -29.16 -6.83
N ASP A 191 9.32 -29.51 -7.96
CA ASP A 191 10.07 -28.60 -8.83
C ASP A 191 9.20 -27.53 -9.51
N LYS A 192 7.87 -27.58 -9.34
CA LYS A 192 6.90 -26.57 -9.74
C LYS A 192 6.28 -25.84 -8.56
N GLY A 193 6.88 -25.97 -7.37
CA GLY A 193 6.53 -25.21 -6.19
C GLY A 193 7.40 -23.98 -6.00
N ALA A 194 6.82 -22.93 -5.41
CA ALA A 194 7.54 -21.72 -5.01
C ALA A 194 7.27 -21.32 -3.56
N ILE A 195 8.25 -20.67 -2.95
CA ILE A 195 8.13 -19.97 -1.67
C ILE A 195 8.26 -18.48 -1.99
N ILE A 196 7.29 -17.68 -1.57
CA ILE A 196 7.27 -16.24 -1.80
C ILE A 196 7.35 -15.55 -0.45
N THR A 197 8.40 -14.78 -0.21
CA THR A 197 8.58 -14.05 1.05
C THR A 197 8.38 -12.57 0.81
N LEU A 198 7.35 -12.01 1.46
CA LEU A 198 7.08 -10.58 1.39
C LEU A 198 8.01 -9.84 2.37
N GLY A 199 8.64 -8.79 1.87
CA GLY A 199 9.48 -7.90 2.65
C GLY A 199 8.73 -7.17 3.78
N TYR A 200 9.52 -6.46 4.59
CA TYR A 200 9.07 -5.59 5.66
C TYR A 200 10.02 -4.39 5.70
N ALA A 201 9.49 -3.21 5.98
CA ALA A 201 10.25 -1.96 5.95
C ALA A 201 11.59 -2.10 6.69
N LEU A 202 12.68 -1.71 6.01
CA LEU A 202 14.00 -1.64 6.61
C LEU A 202 14.07 -0.53 7.67
N ASN A 203 14.95 -0.72 8.65
CA ASN A 203 15.28 0.34 9.60
C ASN A 203 16.00 1.49 8.88
N PRO A 204 16.00 2.73 9.43
CA PRO A 204 16.65 3.88 8.79
C PRO A 204 18.13 3.69 8.44
N ASP A 205 18.85 2.84 9.17
CA ASP A 205 20.24 2.47 8.91
C ASP A 205 20.40 1.41 7.81
N GLY A 206 19.31 0.93 7.21
CA GLY A 206 19.27 -0.13 6.20
C GLY A 206 19.44 -1.54 6.76
N SER A 207 19.34 -1.74 8.08
CA SER A 207 19.28 -3.08 8.67
C SER A 207 17.89 -3.70 8.51
N MET A 208 17.84 -5.03 8.47
CA MET A 208 16.57 -5.75 8.43
C MET A 208 15.84 -5.63 9.78
N HIS A 209 14.57 -5.26 9.74
CA HIS A 209 13.72 -5.24 10.93
C HIS A 209 13.57 -6.66 11.51
N PRO A 210 13.44 -6.86 12.84
CA PRO A 210 13.29 -8.20 13.44
C PRO A 210 12.19 -9.05 12.82
N ILE A 211 11.02 -8.46 12.54
CA ILE A 211 9.91 -9.14 11.84
C ILE A 211 10.33 -9.69 10.46
N LEU A 212 11.20 -8.99 9.73
CA LEU A 212 11.72 -9.47 8.44
C LEU A 212 12.60 -10.70 8.64
N VAL A 213 13.46 -10.69 9.66
CA VAL A 213 14.33 -11.82 10.00
C VAL A 213 13.51 -13.05 10.38
N GLU A 214 12.45 -12.89 11.16
CA GLU A 214 11.57 -14.01 11.54
C GLU A 214 10.83 -14.63 10.35
N ARG A 215 10.38 -13.80 9.39
CA ARG A 215 9.85 -14.28 8.11
C ARG A 215 10.92 -15.05 7.33
N LEU A 216 12.18 -14.62 7.36
CA LEU A 216 13.29 -15.33 6.72
C LEU A 216 13.64 -16.65 7.41
N GLU A 217 13.58 -16.74 8.73
CA GLU A 217 13.76 -18.01 9.45
C GLU A 217 12.67 -19.02 9.05
N THR A 218 11.42 -18.56 8.94
CA THR A 218 10.31 -19.38 8.40
C THR A 218 10.59 -19.81 6.96
N THR A 219 11.09 -18.89 6.13
CA THR A 219 11.47 -19.15 4.74
C THR A 219 12.59 -20.18 4.66
N LEU A 220 13.62 -20.07 5.51
CA LEU A 220 14.76 -20.96 5.58
C LEU A 220 14.35 -22.38 5.95
N ALA A 221 13.50 -22.52 6.96
CA ALA A 221 12.97 -23.82 7.38
C ALA A 221 12.21 -24.50 6.23
N MET A 222 11.36 -23.75 5.52
CA MET A 222 10.61 -24.27 4.37
C MET A 222 11.52 -24.58 3.17
N ALA A 223 12.50 -23.73 2.89
CA ALA A 223 13.43 -23.89 1.78
C ALA A 223 14.35 -25.10 1.96
N LYS A 224 14.72 -25.43 3.21
CA LYS A 224 15.46 -26.66 3.56
C LYS A 224 14.60 -27.91 3.42
N ALA A 225 13.32 -27.84 3.78
CA ALA A 225 12.38 -28.95 3.60
C ALA A 225 12.01 -29.19 2.12
N ASN A 226 12.19 -28.18 1.26
CA ASN A 226 11.80 -28.18 -0.14
C ASN A 226 13.00 -27.79 -1.03
N PRO A 227 13.95 -28.71 -1.27
CA PRO A 227 15.23 -28.40 -1.92
C PRO A 227 15.10 -28.01 -3.40
N ASP A 228 13.99 -28.33 -4.05
CA ASP A 228 13.75 -28.04 -5.48
C ASP A 228 12.83 -26.82 -5.69
N ALA A 229 12.23 -26.28 -4.63
CA ALA A 229 11.33 -25.15 -4.73
C ALA A 229 12.07 -23.85 -5.08
N LEU A 230 11.47 -23.08 -5.99
CA LEU A 230 11.87 -21.71 -6.30
C LEU A 230 11.59 -20.80 -5.09
N ILE A 231 12.42 -19.79 -4.88
CA ILE A 231 12.25 -18.81 -3.80
C ILE A 231 12.19 -17.43 -4.43
N VAL A 232 11.10 -16.70 -4.21
CA VAL A 232 10.91 -15.31 -4.66
C VAL A 232 10.90 -14.41 -3.44
N LEU A 233 11.82 -13.45 -3.40
CA LEU A 233 12.01 -12.52 -2.29
C LEU A 233 11.66 -11.11 -2.82
N THR A 234 10.55 -10.53 -2.35
CA THR A 234 9.99 -9.31 -2.93
C THR A 234 9.97 -8.15 -1.94
N GLY A 235 10.50 -7.01 -2.39
CA GLY A 235 10.57 -5.75 -1.65
C GLY A 235 11.71 -4.87 -2.17
N GLY A 236 11.35 -3.70 -2.68
CA GLY A 236 12.23 -2.82 -3.44
C GLY A 236 12.29 -1.38 -2.95
N VAL A 237 11.81 -1.08 -1.73
CA VAL A 237 11.89 0.28 -1.19
C VAL A 237 13.32 0.52 -0.70
N PRO A 238 14.10 1.39 -1.34
CA PRO A 238 15.48 1.59 -0.96
C PRO A 238 15.57 2.32 0.39
N MET A 239 16.38 1.78 1.30
CA MET A 239 16.73 2.43 2.57
C MET A 239 18.24 2.30 2.79
N ASN A 240 18.92 3.43 3.00
CA ASN A 240 20.38 3.49 3.10
C ASN A 240 21.10 2.68 1.99
N HIS A 241 20.68 2.91 0.74
CA HIS A 241 21.19 2.24 -0.47
C HIS A 241 21.01 0.71 -0.54
N LYS A 242 20.10 0.14 0.26
CA LYS A 242 19.76 -1.29 0.29
C LYS A 242 18.27 -1.52 0.04
N THR A 243 17.92 -2.66 -0.54
CA THR A 243 16.53 -3.12 -0.72
C THR A 243 16.26 -4.38 0.09
N GLU A 244 14.99 -4.62 0.46
CA GLU A 244 14.62 -5.82 1.20
C GLU A 244 14.95 -7.10 0.42
N GLY A 245 14.59 -7.18 -0.87
CA GLY A 245 14.79 -8.36 -1.71
C GLY A 245 16.25 -8.82 -1.75
N LYS A 246 17.19 -7.87 -1.90
CA LYS A 246 18.63 -8.12 -1.90
C LYS A 246 19.13 -8.63 -0.55
N LEU A 247 18.74 -7.98 0.54
CA LEU A 247 19.16 -8.37 1.90
C LEU A 247 18.60 -9.74 2.29
N MET A 248 17.35 -10.02 1.93
CA MET A 248 16.72 -11.33 2.13
C MET A 248 17.47 -12.44 1.39
N ALA A 249 17.87 -12.20 0.14
CA ALA A 249 18.62 -13.16 -0.66
C ALA A 249 20.00 -13.45 -0.07
N ASP A 250 20.76 -12.40 0.24
CA ASP A 250 22.10 -12.52 0.83
C ASP A 250 22.04 -13.32 2.13
N TRP A 251 21.05 -13.04 2.99
CA TRP A 251 20.84 -13.75 4.25
C TRP A 251 20.54 -15.24 4.04
N LEU A 252 19.68 -15.61 3.11
CA LEU A 252 19.37 -17.03 2.83
C LEU A 252 20.57 -17.78 2.21
N ILE A 253 21.33 -17.12 1.34
CA ILE A 253 22.54 -17.68 0.72
C ILE A 253 23.59 -17.96 1.80
N GLU A 254 23.81 -17.01 2.72
CA GLU A 254 24.72 -17.20 3.86
C GLU A 254 24.31 -18.38 4.76
N LYS A 255 23.00 -18.65 4.87
CA LYS A 255 22.45 -19.82 5.59
C LYS A 255 22.45 -21.12 4.78
N GLY A 256 23.08 -21.12 3.60
CA GLY A 256 23.33 -22.31 2.78
C GLY A 256 22.26 -22.62 1.73
N ILE A 257 21.34 -21.69 1.43
CA ILE A 257 20.41 -21.87 0.33
C ILE A 257 21.12 -21.62 -1.01
N ASN A 258 20.91 -22.51 -1.98
CA ASN A 258 21.50 -22.38 -3.31
C ASN A 258 20.97 -21.13 -4.02
N LYS A 259 21.87 -20.20 -4.36
CA LYS A 259 21.57 -18.95 -5.08
C LYS A 259 20.76 -19.17 -6.36
N ASN A 260 20.96 -20.28 -7.07
CA ASN A 260 20.26 -20.55 -8.34
C ASN A 260 18.75 -20.78 -8.17
N ARG A 261 18.28 -20.96 -6.94
CA ARG A 261 16.85 -21.10 -6.60
C ARG A 261 16.21 -19.77 -6.16
N ILE A 262 16.99 -18.71 -6.00
CA ILE A 262 16.51 -17.43 -5.45
C ILE A 262 16.30 -16.42 -6.59
N ILE A 263 15.14 -15.79 -6.58
CA ILE A 263 14.81 -14.61 -7.37
C ILE A 263 14.70 -13.42 -6.43
N GLU A 264 15.56 -12.43 -6.69
CA GLU A 264 15.56 -11.13 -6.03
C GLU A 264 14.63 -10.18 -6.80
N GLU A 265 13.44 -9.91 -6.25
CA GLU A 265 12.52 -8.93 -6.79
C GLU A 265 12.69 -7.62 -6.01
N ASN A 266 13.42 -6.67 -6.61
CA ASN A 266 13.89 -5.43 -5.97
C ASN A 266 13.18 -4.15 -6.47
N TYR A 267 12.06 -4.28 -7.20
CA TYR A 267 11.35 -3.15 -7.79
C TYR A 267 10.03 -2.84 -7.08
N ALA A 268 9.46 -3.78 -6.33
CA ALA A 268 8.18 -3.57 -5.69
C ALA A 268 8.23 -2.50 -4.58
N THR A 269 7.41 -1.46 -4.71
CA THR A 269 7.29 -0.38 -3.70
C THR A 269 5.98 -0.43 -2.92
N SER A 270 5.14 -1.41 -3.23
CA SER A 270 3.83 -1.62 -2.63
C SER A 270 3.44 -3.09 -2.62
N THR A 271 2.43 -3.46 -1.82
CA THR A 271 1.90 -4.83 -1.82
C THR A 271 1.31 -5.22 -3.18
N VAL A 272 0.80 -4.25 -3.96
CA VAL A 272 0.32 -4.45 -5.33
C VAL A 272 1.48 -4.85 -6.24
N ASP A 273 2.59 -4.10 -6.17
CA ASP A 273 3.79 -4.39 -6.96
C ASP A 273 4.40 -5.74 -6.57
N ASN A 274 4.43 -6.08 -5.27
CA ASN A 274 4.92 -7.38 -4.80
C ASN A 274 4.21 -8.52 -5.54
N ALA A 275 2.88 -8.46 -5.63
CA ALA A 275 2.08 -9.47 -6.32
C ALA A 275 2.30 -9.45 -7.84
N LEU A 276 2.23 -8.28 -8.47
CA LEU A 276 2.37 -8.15 -9.93
C LEU A 276 3.77 -8.57 -10.41
N PHE A 277 4.84 -8.06 -9.79
CA PHE A 277 6.21 -8.32 -10.23
C PHE A 277 6.64 -9.75 -9.92
N SER A 278 6.26 -10.28 -8.76
CA SER A 278 6.51 -11.68 -8.43
C SER A 278 5.74 -12.63 -9.36
N SER A 279 4.53 -12.26 -9.82
CA SER A 279 3.74 -13.11 -10.74
C SER A 279 4.47 -13.41 -12.05
N TYR A 280 5.29 -12.49 -12.56
CA TYR A 280 6.13 -12.74 -13.75
C TYR A 280 7.17 -13.82 -13.51
N ALA A 281 7.78 -13.84 -12.32
CA ALA A 281 8.71 -14.89 -11.93
C ALA A 281 7.99 -16.25 -11.84
N LEU A 282 6.81 -16.30 -11.22
CA LEU A 282 6.02 -17.52 -11.15
C LEU A 282 5.65 -18.05 -12.54
N ALA A 283 5.21 -17.17 -13.44
CA ALA A 283 4.85 -17.49 -14.83
C ALA A 283 6.05 -18.04 -15.62
N ARG A 284 7.19 -17.34 -15.58
CA ARG A 284 8.44 -17.73 -16.24
C ARG A 284 8.92 -19.12 -15.84
N HIS A 285 8.71 -19.50 -14.58
CA HIS A 285 9.15 -20.78 -14.04
C HIS A 285 8.05 -21.85 -14.04
N HIS A 286 6.89 -21.56 -14.64
CA HIS A 286 5.73 -22.48 -14.72
C HIS A 286 5.27 -23.02 -13.37
N ILE A 287 5.34 -22.19 -12.33
CA ILE A 287 4.94 -22.57 -10.97
C ILE A 287 3.46 -22.96 -10.94
N LYS A 288 3.15 -24.06 -10.25
CA LYS A 288 1.79 -24.60 -10.08
C LYS A 288 1.24 -24.40 -8.68
N HIS A 289 2.13 -24.25 -7.70
CA HIS A 289 1.77 -23.97 -6.32
C HIS A 289 2.77 -23.01 -5.70
N ALA A 290 2.30 -22.00 -4.97
CA ALA A 290 3.18 -21.10 -4.24
C ALA A 290 2.71 -20.90 -2.79
N THR A 291 3.65 -20.93 -1.86
CA THR A 291 3.40 -20.61 -0.46
C THR A 291 3.90 -19.21 -0.15
N ILE A 292 3.00 -18.34 0.30
CA ILE A 292 3.29 -16.95 0.64
C ILE A 292 3.60 -16.82 2.14
N ILE A 293 4.75 -16.25 2.47
CA ILE A 293 5.21 -15.98 3.82
C ILE A 293 5.11 -14.48 4.11
N SER A 294 4.35 -14.11 5.14
CA SER A 294 4.16 -12.72 5.59
C SER A 294 3.72 -12.70 7.07
N SER A 295 3.59 -11.50 7.65
CA SER A 295 2.94 -11.32 8.95
C SER A 295 1.46 -11.69 8.91
N ALA A 296 0.93 -12.21 10.02
CA ALA A 296 -0.46 -12.59 10.20
C ALA A 296 -1.42 -11.44 9.90
N SER A 297 -1.10 -10.22 10.32
CA SER A 297 -1.90 -9.00 10.04
C SER A 297 -1.91 -8.55 8.57
N HIS A 298 -1.11 -9.18 7.71
CA HIS A 298 -0.89 -8.75 6.32
C HIS A 298 -1.11 -9.86 5.28
N VAL A 299 -1.10 -11.12 5.69
CA VAL A 299 -1.03 -12.25 4.77
C VAL A 299 -2.30 -12.41 3.92
N ARG A 300 -3.49 -12.06 4.44
CA ARG A 300 -4.76 -12.10 3.68
C ARG A 300 -4.72 -11.17 2.48
N ARG A 301 -4.24 -9.93 2.71
CA ARG A 301 -4.01 -8.95 1.65
C ARG A 301 -3.00 -9.50 0.64
N GLY A 302 -1.85 -10.00 1.09
CA GLY A 302 -0.87 -10.64 0.21
C GLY A 302 -1.50 -11.72 -0.69
N GLN A 303 -2.15 -12.73 -0.10
CA GLN A 303 -2.77 -13.81 -0.84
C GLN A 303 -3.80 -13.32 -1.86
N THR A 304 -4.67 -12.39 -1.46
CA THR A 304 -5.70 -11.82 -2.34
C THR A 304 -5.07 -11.21 -3.58
N LEU A 305 -4.02 -10.41 -3.42
CA LEU A 305 -3.39 -9.74 -4.56
C LEU A 305 -2.61 -10.72 -5.44
N PHE A 306 -1.94 -11.72 -4.87
CA PHE A 306 -1.25 -12.74 -5.65
C PHE A 306 -2.20 -13.58 -6.52
N GLU A 307 -3.38 -13.91 -5.98
CA GLU A 307 -4.42 -14.59 -6.73
C GLU A 307 -4.95 -13.72 -7.88
N ILE A 308 -5.29 -12.46 -7.61
CA ILE A 308 -5.79 -11.52 -8.63
C ILE A 308 -4.74 -11.26 -9.71
N ALA A 309 -3.49 -11.00 -9.34
CA ALA A 309 -2.39 -10.81 -10.28
C ALA A 309 -2.24 -12.02 -11.22
N SER A 310 -2.46 -13.23 -10.69
CA SER A 310 -2.35 -14.47 -11.45
C SER A 310 -3.46 -14.67 -12.49
N TRP A 311 -4.54 -13.86 -12.47
CA TRP A 311 -5.56 -13.90 -13.51
C TRP A 311 -5.07 -13.29 -14.83
N GLN A 312 -4.11 -12.37 -14.77
CA GLN A 312 -3.59 -11.65 -15.93
C GLN A 312 -2.13 -11.99 -16.26
N THR A 313 -1.25 -12.01 -15.27
CA THR A 313 0.21 -12.05 -15.48
C THR A 313 0.91 -13.28 -14.88
N GLY A 314 0.21 -14.07 -14.06
CA GLY A 314 0.75 -15.28 -13.42
C GLY A 314 0.46 -16.59 -14.19
N PRO A 315 0.95 -17.73 -13.67
CA PRO A 315 0.63 -19.03 -14.24
C PRO A 315 -0.88 -19.33 -14.15
N GLN A 316 -1.44 -19.83 -15.25
CA GLN A 316 -2.82 -20.32 -15.25
C GLN A 316 -3.00 -21.47 -14.25
N ASN A 317 -4.09 -21.42 -13.49
CA ASN A 317 -4.47 -22.42 -12.47
C ASN A 317 -3.45 -22.61 -11.33
N ILE A 318 -2.60 -21.62 -11.06
CA ILE A 318 -1.76 -21.65 -9.86
C ILE A 318 -2.63 -21.71 -8.60
N THR A 319 -2.17 -22.47 -7.62
CA THR A 319 -2.76 -22.50 -6.27
C THR A 319 -1.84 -21.80 -5.29
N PHE A 320 -2.42 -21.11 -4.31
CA PHE A 320 -1.68 -20.43 -3.27
C PHE A 320 -1.96 -21.04 -1.90
N ASP A 321 -0.91 -21.08 -1.09
CA ASP A 321 -1.00 -21.29 0.33
C ASP A 321 -0.34 -20.13 1.09
N THR A 322 -0.62 -19.99 2.38
CA THR A 322 -0.03 -18.96 3.22
C THR A 322 0.58 -19.52 4.49
N VAL A 323 1.68 -18.90 4.93
CA VAL A 323 2.26 -19.08 6.25
C VAL A 323 2.41 -17.70 6.89
N SER A 324 1.81 -17.58 8.06
CA SER A 324 1.74 -16.37 8.85
C SER A 324 2.78 -16.41 9.94
N TYR A 325 3.67 -15.42 9.98
CA TYR A 325 4.41 -15.11 11.19
C TYR A 325 3.49 -14.33 12.16
N PRO A 326 3.33 -14.75 13.43
CA PRO A 326 2.42 -14.13 14.38
C PRO A 326 3.00 -12.82 14.93
N ASP A 327 2.92 -11.74 14.15
CA ASP A 327 3.22 -10.38 14.61
C ASP A 327 2.21 -9.85 15.65
N LYS A 328 1.07 -10.51 15.74
CA LYS A 328 0.08 -10.43 16.83
C LYS A 328 -0.44 -11.84 17.13
N PRO A 329 -1.02 -12.09 18.30
CA PRO A 329 -1.65 -13.37 18.60
C PRO A 329 -2.70 -13.73 17.55
N LEU A 330 -2.61 -14.91 16.93
CA LEU A 330 -3.53 -15.31 15.84
C LEU A 330 -5.01 -15.30 16.26
N LYS A 331 -5.29 -15.53 17.55
CA LYS A 331 -6.64 -15.45 18.13
C LYS A 331 -7.26 -14.06 18.01
N GLU A 332 -6.44 -13.01 18.01
CA GLU A 332 -6.85 -11.61 17.84
C GLU A 332 -7.04 -11.23 16.36
N LEU A 333 -6.62 -12.09 15.43
CA LEU A 333 -6.68 -11.86 13.98
C LEU A 333 -7.61 -12.84 13.26
N THR A 334 -8.53 -13.46 14.00
CA THR A 334 -9.47 -14.46 13.48
C THR A 334 -10.34 -13.91 12.36
N THR A 335 -10.82 -12.68 12.50
CA THR A 335 -11.55 -11.93 11.47
C THR A 335 -10.80 -10.65 11.11
N PRO A 336 -10.72 -10.29 9.82
CA PRO A 336 -10.17 -8.98 9.45
C PRO A 336 -11.04 -7.87 10.03
N ASN A 337 -10.42 -6.78 10.45
CA ASN A 337 -11.15 -5.56 10.82
C ASN A 337 -11.42 -4.70 9.57
N ASP A 338 -12.26 -3.68 9.72
CA ASP A 338 -12.65 -2.79 8.62
C ASP A 338 -11.45 -2.13 7.92
N ASP A 339 -10.39 -1.78 8.65
CA ASP A 339 -9.18 -1.17 8.08
C ASP A 339 -8.40 -2.16 7.20
N GLU A 340 -8.26 -3.40 7.65
CA GLU A 340 -7.64 -4.48 6.88
C GLU A 340 -8.47 -4.76 5.62
N LEU A 341 -9.78 -4.93 5.77
CA LEU A 341 -10.68 -5.25 4.67
C LEU A 341 -10.76 -4.13 3.63
N LEU A 342 -10.81 -2.87 4.08
CA LEU A 342 -10.73 -1.71 3.19
C LEU A 342 -9.43 -1.74 2.38
N GLY A 343 -8.30 -2.05 3.04
CA GLY A 343 -7.00 -2.20 2.36
C GLY A 343 -6.97 -3.34 1.35
N ILE A 344 -7.60 -4.47 1.68
CA ILE A 344 -7.74 -5.63 0.77
C ILE A 344 -8.52 -5.24 -0.48
N TYR A 345 -9.74 -4.70 -0.34
CA TYR A 345 -10.55 -4.31 -1.50
C TYR A 345 -9.90 -3.21 -2.34
N ARG A 346 -9.32 -2.20 -1.69
CA ARG A 346 -8.61 -1.12 -2.39
C ARG A 346 -7.54 -1.70 -3.29
N ASP A 347 -6.65 -2.52 -2.74
CA ASP A 347 -5.52 -3.01 -3.53
C ASP A 347 -5.90 -4.14 -4.48
N ALA A 348 -6.97 -4.91 -4.19
CA ALA A 348 -7.54 -5.86 -5.12
C ALA A 348 -7.96 -5.18 -6.43
N LEU A 349 -8.62 -4.02 -6.33
CA LEU A 349 -8.98 -3.21 -7.50
C LEU A 349 -7.77 -2.73 -8.29
N ARG A 350 -6.72 -2.29 -7.59
CA ARG A 350 -5.47 -1.82 -8.21
C ARG A 350 -4.74 -2.94 -8.93
N THR A 351 -4.63 -4.11 -8.29
CA THR A 351 -4.03 -5.31 -8.87
C THR A 351 -4.85 -5.81 -10.06
N TYR A 352 -6.18 -5.71 -10.02
CA TYR A 352 -7.06 -6.02 -11.15
C TYR A 352 -6.86 -5.06 -12.34
N GLY A 353 -6.32 -3.86 -12.10
CA GLY A 353 -6.03 -2.86 -13.13
C GLY A 353 -6.98 -1.65 -13.12
N MET A 354 -7.83 -1.52 -12.10
CA MET A 354 -8.61 -0.31 -11.87
C MET A 354 -7.74 0.74 -11.17
N TRP A 355 -7.65 1.91 -11.77
CA TRP A 355 -6.76 2.97 -11.32
C TRP A 355 -7.28 3.61 -10.03
N SER A 356 -6.43 3.73 -9.02
CA SER A 356 -6.71 4.53 -7.82
C SER A 356 -6.95 6.00 -8.16
N TYR A 357 -6.14 6.57 -9.06
CA TYR A 357 -6.26 7.96 -9.49
C TYR A 357 -6.18 8.01 -11.00
N ARG A 358 -7.15 8.67 -11.64
CA ARG A 358 -7.27 8.74 -13.12
C ARG A 358 -7.10 10.15 -13.66
N SER A 359 -6.91 11.10 -12.76
CA SER A 359 -6.80 12.51 -13.09
C SER A 359 -5.33 12.88 -13.25
N TYR A 360 -4.84 12.99 -14.48
CA TYR A 360 -3.49 13.49 -14.75
C TYR A 360 -3.26 14.85 -14.06
N PRO A 361 -2.09 15.10 -13.41
CA PRO A 361 -0.90 14.26 -13.30
C PRO A 361 -0.85 13.37 -12.03
N LEU A 362 -1.98 13.21 -11.34
CA LEU A 362 -2.12 12.37 -10.13
C LEU A 362 -2.33 10.88 -10.45
N GLU A 363 -2.34 10.52 -11.73
CA GLU A 363 -2.49 9.17 -12.24
C GLU A 363 -1.67 8.13 -11.46
N SER A 364 -2.37 7.12 -10.92
CA SER A 364 -1.76 6.05 -10.12
C SER A 364 -2.66 4.82 -10.16
N ARG A 365 -2.06 3.67 -10.46
CA ARG A 365 -2.74 2.37 -10.42
C ARG A 365 -3.03 2.00 -8.99
#